data_AF-A0A353C4E4-F1
#
_entry.id   AF-A0A353C4E4-F1
#
_cell.length_a   1.000
_cell.length_b   1.000
_cell.length_c   1.000
_cell.angle_alpha   90.00
_cell.angle_beta   90.00
_cell.angle_gamma   90.00
#
_symmetry.space_group_name_H-M   'P 1'
#
loop_
_entity.id
_entity.type
_entity.pdbx_description
1 polymer ?
#
loop_
_entity_poly.entity_id
_entity_poly.type
_entity_poly.pdbx_seq_one_letter_code
_entity_poly.pdbx_strand_id
1 'polypeptide(L)'
;STIGAGSVLLPFGGRYQLTPVEAMAAKLPVLDGDTTTGTLMSYGYNPEFGKWSPFHGGVYAIVEAVAKVVAAGGDHQKIRLTLQEYFEKLGANSYAWGKPFAALLGAYYTQLKLGVAAIGGKDSMSGTFKDLTVPPTLVAFALAAVDVRQVISPEFKHIGSQVILVPLKRDHQELPDFEALTTNYRRIHELIKAGRVSAAHSVRTGGLAEAITKMCFGNQIGFVFAGQQPLERLFAPDYGSLLLELSAAEDPSLVGEGFEYQVLGHTQAEPAILVNGVNIDLKAALTVWTGPLEPIFPTTVSSIGEAPERFRYEAPKRIKPLPHLAKPRVLIPVFPGTNCEYDSAKAFKRAGAEVSTLVFRNLTAADIESTIKTMVKAICNSQIIMLPGGFSAGDEPDGSGKFIATAFRNPYIKEAVTQLLNERDGLMLGICNGFQALIKLGLVPFGEIRETAASDPTLTYNSIGRHVSCMVHTQIVSNLSPWFANVKLGDIHTIAVSHGEGRFVADRAVVTNLAKHGQIATQYVDLTGKATNDIPYNPNGSVEAIEGITSPDGRVLGKMGHSERIGPNVAKNIPGEKDQQIFEAGVAYFG
;
A
#
# COMPACT_ATOMS: atom_id res chain seq x y z
N SER A 1 -3.49 1.21 -3.18
CA SER A 1 -2.30 0.32 -3.15
C SER A 1 -2.54 -1.03 -2.46
N THR A 2 -3.67 -1.29 -1.80
CA THR A 2 -3.85 -2.48 -0.94
C THR A 2 -4.99 -3.44 -1.34
N ILE A 3 -5.84 -3.06 -2.31
CA ILE A 3 -6.94 -3.90 -2.80
C ILE A 3 -6.42 -5.24 -3.33
N GLY A 4 -7.12 -6.33 -3.05
CA GLY A 4 -6.76 -7.69 -3.47
C GLY A 4 -5.82 -8.41 -2.52
N ALA A 5 -5.44 -7.78 -1.40
CA ALA A 5 -4.47 -8.27 -0.43
C ALA A 5 -3.17 -8.83 -1.08
N GLY A 6 -2.76 -8.26 -2.21
CA GLY A 6 -1.70 -8.79 -3.07
C GLY A 6 -0.39 -8.02 -3.00
N SER A 7 -0.38 -6.78 -2.50
CA SER A 7 0.81 -5.93 -2.51
C SER A 7 1.85 -6.42 -1.51
N VAL A 8 2.98 -6.90 -2.01
CA VAL A 8 4.10 -7.37 -1.19
C VAL A 8 4.84 -6.18 -0.60
N LEU A 9 5.09 -5.16 -1.42
CA LEU A 9 5.67 -3.89 -1.01
C LEU A 9 4.65 -2.77 -1.25
N LEU A 10 4.43 -1.93 -0.24
CA LEU A 10 3.73 -0.66 -0.44
C LEU A 10 4.68 0.39 -1.04
N PRO A 11 4.17 1.43 -1.73
CA PRO A 11 5.02 2.38 -2.47
C PRO A 11 6.10 3.07 -1.63
N PHE A 12 5.86 3.24 -0.34
CA PHE A 12 6.82 3.80 0.61
C PHE A 12 6.99 2.86 1.81
N GLY A 13 8.23 2.51 2.11
CA GLY A 13 8.62 1.57 3.16
C GLY A 13 9.07 2.21 4.47
N GLY A 14 9.21 1.36 5.47
CA GLY A 14 9.65 1.68 6.83
C GLY A 14 8.54 2.10 7.78
N ARG A 15 8.88 2.22 9.06
CA ARG A 15 7.98 2.61 10.15
C ARG A 15 7.24 3.92 9.87
N TYR A 16 7.91 4.86 9.20
CA TYR A 16 7.37 6.18 8.85
C TYR A 16 6.78 6.23 7.43
N GLN A 17 6.90 5.16 6.63
CA GLN A 17 6.40 5.11 5.24
C GLN A 17 6.96 6.24 4.36
N LEU A 18 8.29 6.46 4.41
CA LEU A 18 8.94 7.59 3.73
C LEU A 18 9.98 7.20 2.68
N THR A 19 10.47 5.96 2.66
CA THR A 19 11.44 5.53 1.64
C THR A 19 10.71 4.96 0.43
N PRO A 20 10.82 5.56 -0.78
CA PRO A 20 10.22 5.01 -1.99
C PRO A 20 10.81 3.63 -2.33
N VAL A 21 9.98 2.70 -2.79
CA VAL A 21 10.45 1.37 -3.24
C VAL A 21 11.10 1.43 -4.62
N GLU A 22 12.02 0.49 -4.88
CA GLU A 22 12.71 0.37 -6.17
C GLU A 22 11.83 -0.25 -7.26
N ALA A 23 10.99 -1.22 -6.87
CA ALA A 23 10.05 -1.87 -7.77
C ALA A 23 8.71 -2.09 -7.05
N MET A 24 7.62 -2.02 -7.81
CA MET A 24 6.35 -2.59 -7.36
C MET A 24 6.54 -4.10 -7.19
N ALA A 25 6.06 -4.66 -6.08
CA ALA A 25 6.05 -6.09 -5.84
C ALA A 25 4.63 -6.52 -5.45
N ALA A 26 4.05 -7.46 -6.19
CA ALA A 26 2.71 -7.96 -5.92
C ALA A 26 2.61 -9.46 -6.17
N LYS A 27 1.79 -10.16 -5.38
CA LYS A 27 1.46 -11.57 -5.51
C LYS A 27 0.57 -11.77 -6.74
N LEU A 28 0.68 -12.94 -7.38
CA LEU A 28 -0.32 -13.33 -8.36
C LEU A 28 -1.65 -13.60 -7.65
N PRO A 29 -2.78 -13.07 -8.15
CA PRO A 29 -4.06 -13.30 -7.52
C PRO A 29 -4.49 -14.76 -7.70
N VAL A 30 -4.81 -15.43 -6.59
CA VAL A 30 -5.44 -16.76 -6.55
C VAL A 30 -6.81 -16.65 -5.88
N LEU A 31 -7.81 -17.42 -6.32
CA LEU A 31 -9.16 -17.34 -5.74
C LEU A 31 -9.23 -17.98 -4.35
N ASP A 32 -8.54 -19.11 -4.17
CA ASP A 32 -8.50 -19.86 -2.91
C ASP A 32 -7.05 -20.11 -2.49
N GLY A 33 -6.82 -20.18 -1.18
CA GLY A 33 -5.50 -20.38 -0.59
C GLY A 33 -4.59 -19.15 -0.66
N ASP A 34 -3.28 -19.40 -0.65
CA ASP A 34 -2.25 -18.36 -0.75
C ASP A 34 -1.17 -18.75 -1.77
N THR A 35 -0.43 -17.77 -2.28
CA THR A 35 0.69 -18.00 -3.20
C THR A 35 1.96 -17.28 -2.78
N THR A 36 3.10 -17.90 -3.06
CA THR A 36 4.42 -17.26 -2.95
C THR A 36 4.91 -16.72 -4.29
N THR A 37 4.21 -17.01 -5.39
CA THR A 37 4.55 -16.46 -6.70
C THR A 37 4.03 -15.04 -6.83
N GLY A 38 4.92 -14.12 -7.18
CA GLY A 38 4.58 -12.73 -7.46
C GLY A 38 5.33 -12.18 -8.67
N THR A 39 5.11 -10.90 -8.91
CA THR A 39 5.71 -10.12 -9.98
C THR A 39 6.38 -8.89 -9.39
N LEU A 40 7.62 -8.65 -9.80
CA LEU A 40 8.29 -7.37 -9.68
C LEU A 40 8.05 -6.56 -10.95
N MET A 41 7.76 -5.27 -10.80
CA MET A 41 7.64 -4.33 -11.90
C MET A 41 8.39 -3.04 -11.58
N SER A 42 9.30 -2.64 -12.46
CA SER A 42 10.04 -1.39 -12.37
C SER A 42 9.97 -0.64 -13.70
N TYR A 43 10.57 0.54 -13.74
CA TYR A 43 10.75 1.32 -14.96
C TYR A 43 12.08 2.06 -14.93
N GLY A 44 12.57 2.45 -16.10
CA GLY A 44 13.74 3.29 -16.27
C GLY A 44 13.58 4.28 -17.43
N TYR A 45 14.03 5.51 -17.21
CA TYR A 45 14.06 6.59 -18.20
C TYR A 45 14.74 7.82 -17.60
N ASN A 46 15.62 8.45 -18.38
CA ASN A 46 16.20 9.75 -18.05
C ASN A 46 16.08 10.70 -19.26
N PRO A 47 15.38 11.85 -19.15
CA PRO A 47 15.19 12.77 -20.26
C PRO A 47 16.49 13.46 -20.70
N GLU A 48 17.45 13.66 -19.80
CA GLU A 48 18.74 14.27 -20.14
C GLU A 48 19.59 13.31 -20.98
N PHE A 49 19.57 12.01 -20.68
CA PHE A 49 20.18 11.00 -21.56
C PHE A 49 19.47 10.92 -22.91
N GLY A 50 18.14 10.92 -22.92
CA GLY A 50 17.35 10.91 -24.15
C GLY A 50 17.66 12.10 -25.07
N LYS A 51 17.90 13.30 -24.50
CA LYS A 51 18.30 14.49 -25.25
C LYS A 51 19.76 14.47 -25.69
N TRP A 52 20.67 14.07 -24.80
CA TRP A 52 22.10 14.03 -25.08
C TRP A 52 22.45 13.00 -26.16
N SER A 53 21.97 11.77 -25.99
CA SER A 53 22.18 10.68 -26.93
C SER A 53 21.01 9.71 -26.82
N PRO A 54 20.05 9.72 -27.76
CA PRO A 54 18.92 8.80 -27.73
C PRO A 54 19.35 7.33 -27.62
N PHE A 55 20.49 6.95 -28.22
CA PHE A 55 21.09 5.63 -28.05
C PHE A 55 21.41 5.31 -26.59
N HIS A 56 22.16 6.18 -25.89
CA HIS A 56 22.44 5.99 -24.46
C HIS A 56 21.17 6.09 -23.62
N GLY A 57 20.20 6.92 -24.02
CA GLY A 57 18.87 6.96 -23.42
C GLY A 57 18.19 5.59 -23.45
N GLY A 58 18.21 4.91 -24.60
CA GLY A 58 17.70 3.54 -24.73
C GLY A 58 18.49 2.50 -23.91
N VAL A 59 19.83 2.63 -23.86
CA VAL A 59 20.68 1.76 -23.04
C VAL A 59 20.36 1.90 -21.56
N TYR A 60 20.45 3.12 -21.03
CA TYR A 60 20.31 3.36 -19.60
C TYR A 60 18.86 3.27 -19.10
N ALA A 61 17.85 3.44 -19.98
CA ALA A 61 16.46 3.12 -19.64
C ALA A 61 16.33 1.64 -19.23
N ILE A 62 16.91 0.72 -20.00
CA ILE A 62 16.88 -0.72 -19.67
C ILE A 62 17.77 -1.01 -18.45
N VAL A 63 18.98 -0.46 -18.39
CA VAL A 63 19.90 -0.68 -17.25
C VAL A 63 19.26 -0.26 -15.93
N GLU A 64 18.61 0.91 -15.87
CA GLU A 64 17.91 1.39 -14.67
C GLU A 64 16.75 0.45 -14.28
N ALA A 65 15.90 0.09 -15.24
CA ALA A 65 14.76 -0.79 -14.99
C ALA A 65 15.23 -2.13 -14.42
N VAL A 66 16.26 -2.74 -15.03
CA VAL A 66 16.84 -4.00 -14.57
C VAL A 66 17.48 -3.85 -13.18
N ALA A 67 18.27 -2.79 -12.93
CA ALA A 67 18.91 -2.53 -11.64
C ALA A 67 17.88 -2.50 -10.50
N LYS A 68 16.76 -1.81 -10.72
CA LYS A 68 15.66 -1.68 -9.75
C LYS A 68 14.97 -3.02 -9.45
N VAL A 69 14.83 -3.90 -10.46
CA VAL A 69 14.31 -5.27 -10.24
C VAL A 69 15.30 -6.07 -9.40
N VAL A 70 16.60 -5.99 -9.68
CA VAL A 70 17.64 -6.71 -8.92
C VAL A 70 17.73 -6.21 -7.48
N ALA A 71 17.70 -4.89 -7.26
CA ALA A 71 17.64 -4.30 -5.92
C ALA A 71 16.42 -4.75 -5.10
N ALA A 72 15.29 -5.04 -5.75
CA ALA A 72 14.11 -5.59 -5.07
C ALA A 72 14.20 -7.12 -4.83
N GLY A 73 15.30 -7.77 -5.21
CA GLY A 73 15.54 -9.21 -5.06
C GLY A 73 15.22 -10.05 -6.31
N GLY A 74 14.89 -9.42 -7.43
CA GLY A 74 14.58 -10.10 -8.68
C GLY A 74 15.79 -10.68 -9.41
N ASP A 75 15.55 -11.73 -10.19
CA ASP A 75 16.53 -12.33 -11.09
C ASP A 75 16.47 -11.62 -12.45
N HIS A 76 17.54 -10.94 -12.85
CA HIS A 76 17.58 -10.21 -14.11
C HIS A 76 17.36 -11.10 -15.34
N GLN A 77 17.75 -12.38 -15.29
CA GLN A 77 17.62 -13.33 -16.41
C GLN A 77 16.15 -13.68 -16.70
N LYS A 78 15.26 -13.44 -15.74
CA LYS A 78 13.81 -13.68 -15.87
C LYS A 78 13.04 -12.45 -16.32
N ILE A 79 13.71 -11.32 -16.52
CA ILE A 79 13.06 -10.08 -16.92
C ILE A 79 12.47 -10.20 -18.33
N ARG A 80 11.28 -9.64 -18.49
CA ARG A 80 10.68 -9.28 -19.78
C ARG A 80 10.38 -7.80 -19.77
N LEU A 81 10.57 -7.16 -20.92
CA LEU A 81 10.40 -5.73 -21.06
C LEU A 81 9.09 -5.40 -21.77
N THR A 82 8.56 -4.22 -21.46
CA THR A 82 7.75 -3.47 -22.41
C THR A 82 8.34 -2.08 -22.62
N LEU A 83 8.48 -1.68 -23.89
CA LEU A 83 9.07 -0.40 -24.27
C LEU A 83 7.96 0.58 -24.67
N GLN A 84 7.96 1.76 -24.06
CA GLN A 84 7.00 2.83 -24.35
C GLN A 84 7.75 4.00 -24.97
N GLU A 85 7.36 4.36 -26.19
CA GLU A 85 8.09 5.27 -27.06
C GLU A 85 7.28 6.56 -27.26
N TYR A 86 7.87 7.70 -26.92
CA TYR A 86 7.26 9.01 -27.14
C TYR A 86 8.28 9.93 -27.82
N PHE A 87 7.98 10.32 -29.05
CA PHE A 87 8.85 11.17 -29.83
C PHE A 87 8.07 12.32 -30.45
N GLU A 88 8.84 13.27 -30.95
CA GLU A 88 8.33 14.41 -31.69
C GLU A 88 7.59 13.98 -32.96
N LYS A 89 6.82 14.92 -33.54
CA LYS A 89 6.22 14.72 -34.85
C LYS A 89 7.31 14.57 -35.91
N LEU A 90 7.42 13.38 -36.48
CA LEU A 90 8.52 13.02 -37.37
C LEU A 90 8.41 13.65 -38.77
N GLY A 91 7.23 13.57 -39.39
CA GLY A 91 7.00 14.05 -40.76
C GLY A 91 7.99 13.45 -41.77
N ALA A 92 8.48 14.26 -42.70
CA ALA A 92 9.52 13.88 -43.67
C ALA A 92 10.95 14.22 -43.19
N ASN A 93 11.13 14.62 -41.93
CA ASN A 93 12.43 15.06 -41.41
C ASN A 93 13.31 13.86 -41.02
N SER A 94 14.34 13.59 -41.80
CA SER A 94 15.28 12.47 -41.56
C SER A 94 16.01 12.56 -40.21
N TYR A 95 16.31 13.77 -39.72
CA TYR A 95 16.92 13.94 -38.40
C TYR A 95 15.96 13.56 -37.27
N ALA A 96 14.68 13.93 -37.40
CA ALA A 96 13.64 13.54 -36.44
C ALA A 96 13.47 12.02 -36.40
N TRP A 97 13.50 11.34 -37.56
CA TRP A 97 13.51 9.87 -37.67
C TRP A 97 14.75 9.22 -37.06
N GLY A 98 15.90 9.89 -37.07
CA GLY A 98 17.13 9.38 -36.46
C GLY A 98 17.04 9.17 -34.94
N LYS A 99 16.19 9.94 -34.25
CA LYS A 99 16.03 9.88 -32.78
C LYS A 99 15.40 8.58 -32.29
N PRO A 100 14.19 8.17 -32.75
CA PRO A 100 13.62 6.88 -32.37
C PRO A 100 14.49 5.72 -32.85
N PHE A 101 15.09 5.81 -34.04
CA PHE A 101 16.00 4.78 -34.54
C PHE A 101 17.20 4.56 -33.60
N ALA A 102 17.87 5.64 -33.19
CA ALA A 102 19.00 5.56 -32.26
C ALA A 102 18.59 5.01 -30.90
N ALA A 103 17.45 5.45 -30.34
CA ALA A 103 16.94 4.95 -29.06
C ALA A 103 16.61 3.45 -29.12
N LEU A 104 15.91 3.02 -30.17
CA LEU A 104 15.60 1.61 -30.40
C LEU A 104 16.86 0.77 -30.60
N LEU A 105 17.89 1.30 -31.27
CA LEU A 105 19.16 0.59 -31.45
C LEU A 105 19.90 0.41 -30.11
N GLY A 106 19.92 1.44 -29.25
CA GLY A 106 20.49 1.34 -27.91
C GLY A 106 19.74 0.36 -27.01
N ALA A 107 18.41 0.38 -27.08
CA ALA A 107 17.56 -0.57 -26.38
C ALA A 107 17.77 -2.01 -26.89
N TYR A 108 17.84 -2.21 -28.22
CA TYR A 108 18.09 -3.52 -28.83
C TYR A 108 19.47 -4.07 -28.47
N TYR A 109 20.50 -3.22 -28.55
CA TYR A 109 21.85 -3.57 -28.14
C TYR A 109 21.89 -4.06 -26.68
N THR A 110 21.23 -3.33 -25.78
CA THR A 110 21.18 -3.67 -24.36
C THR A 110 20.38 -4.96 -24.09
N GLN A 111 19.27 -5.16 -24.79
CA GLN A 111 18.50 -6.41 -24.74
C GLN A 111 19.35 -7.63 -25.09
N LEU A 112 20.13 -7.54 -26.18
CA LEU A 112 21.04 -8.61 -26.58
C LEU A 112 22.14 -8.87 -25.54
N LYS A 113 22.71 -7.80 -24.97
CA LYS A 113 23.79 -7.90 -23.99
C LYS A 113 23.36 -8.48 -22.64
N LEU A 114 22.15 -8.15 -22.18
CA LEU A 114 21.61 -8.65 -20.91
C LEU A 114 20.76 -9.93 -21.06
N GLY A 115 20.47 -10.36 -22.29
CA GLY A 115 19.59 -11.50 -22.55
C GLY A 115 18.14 -11.28 -22.12
N VAL A 116 17.67 -10.02 -22.15
CA VAL A 116 16.30 -9.64 -21.77
C VAL A 116 15.51 -9.25 -23.02
N ALA A 117 14.28 -9.74 -23.15
CA ALA A 117 13.47 -9.51 -24.34
C ALA A 117 12.30 -8.58 -24.04
N ALA A 118 12.06 -7.60 -24.92
CA ALA A 118 10.79 -6.90 -25.00
C ALA A 118 9.71 -7.81 -25.61
N ILE A 119 8.58 -7.94 -24.91
CA ILE A 119 7.44 -8.78 -25.33
C ILE A 119 6.18 -7.96 -25.59
N GLY A 120 6.28 -6.64 -25.48
CA GLY A 120 5.21 -5.70 -25.77
C GLY A 120 5.73 -4.27 -25.81
N GLY A 121 4.93 -3.35 -26.28
CA GLY A 121 5.31 -1.95 -26.36
C GLY A 121 4.22 -1.12 -27.02
N LYS A 122 4.43 0.19 -27.04
CA LYS A 122 3.59 1.13 -27.76
C LYS A 122 4.40 2.36 -28.13
N ASP A 123 4.08 2.92 -29.29
CA ASP A 123 4.65 4.16 -29.77
C ASP A 123 3.62 5.32 -29.82
N SER A 124 4.15 6.53 -29.68
CA SER A 124 3.47 7.79 -29.91
C SER A 124 4.43 8.78 -30.56
N MET A 125 4.29 8.96 -31.88
CA MET A 125 5.20 9.74 -32.73
C MET A 125 4.62 11.12 -33.11
N SER A 126 3.85 11.72 -32.19
CA SER A 126 3.12 12.98 -32.40
C SER A 126 3.33 13.99 -31.26
N GLY A 127 4.40 13.85 -30.48
CA GLY A 127 4.71 14.67 -29.31
C GLY A 127 5.25 16.07 -29.66
N THR A 128 4.60 16.78 -30.58
CA THR A 128 4.92 18.17 -30.92
C THR A 128 3.67 19.02 -30.84
N PHE A 129 3.72 20.10 -30.05
CA PHE A 129 2.69 21.12 -29.99
C PHE A 129 3.29 22.47 -30.36
N LYS A 130 2.87 23.02 -31.50
CA LYS A 130 3.50 24.19 -32.14
C LYS A 130 5.01 23.95 -32.36
N ASP A 131 5.85 24.74 -31.71
CA ASP A 131 7.30 24.71 -31.73
C ASP A 131 7.91 23.92 -30.55
N LEU A 132 7.08 23.42 -29.63
CA LEU A 132 7.51 22.63 -28.49
C LEU A 132 7.42 21.13 -28.79
N THR A 133 8.56 20.46 -28.65
CA THR A 133 8.71 19.02 -28.88
C THR A 133 9.05 18.32 -27.56
N VAL A 134 8.42 17.16 -27.32
CA VAL A 134 8.78 16.29 -26.20
C VAL A 134 10.25 15.81 -26.32
N PRO A 135 10.97 15.62 -25.21
CA PRO A 135 12.26 14.96 -25.24
C PRO A 135 12.17 13.57 -25.91
N PRO A 136 13.20 13.10 -26.64
CA PRO A 136 13.24 11.74 -27.14
C PRO A 136 13.09 10.75 -25.99
N THR A 137 12.01 9.96 -26.01
CA THR A 137 11.61 9.17 -24.85
C THR A 137 11.42 7.71 -25.23
N LEU A 138 12.25 6.87 -24.62
CA LEU A 138 12.06 5.43 -24.58
C LEU A 138 12.06 5.04 -23.12
N VAL A 139 10.88 4.70 -22.60
CA VAL A 139 10.72 4.19 -21.23
C VAL A 139 10.75 2.68 -21.27
N ALA A 140 11.66 2.08 -20.52
CA ALA A 140 11.70 0.64 -20.36
C ALA A 140 10.97 0.25 -19.08
N PHE A 141 9.94 -0.58 -19.18
CA PHE A 141 9.32 -1.23 -18.03
C PHE A 141 9.84 -2.66 -17.94
N ALA A 142 10.37 -3.05 -16.79
CA ALA A 142 10.89 -4.39 -16.55
C ALA A 142 9.95 -5.16 -15.62
N LEU A 143 9.59 -6.38 -16.02
CA LEU A 143 8.74 -7.29 -15.26
C LEU A 143 9.47 -8.61 -15.03
N ALA A 144 9.46 -9.13 -13.81
CA ALA A 144 10.04 -10.43 -13.48
C ALA A 144 9.14 -11.21 -12.52
N ALA A 145 8.96 -12.50 -12.78
CA ALA A 145 8.38 -13.41 -11.81
C ALA A 145 9.35 -13.62 -10.64
N VAL A 146 8.84 -13.63 -9.41
CA VAL A 146 9.63 -13.74 -8.19
C VAL A 146 8.93 -14.63 -7.15
N ASP A 147 9.72 -15.21 -6.26
CA ASP A 147 9.21 -15.71 -4.98
C ASP A 147 9.15 -14.54 -3.99
N VAL A 148 7.95 -14.15 -3.57
CA VAL A 148 7.72 -12.95 -2.75
C VAL A 148 8.39 -13.00 -1.37
N ARG A 149 8.79 -14.19 -0.92
CA ARG A 149 9.58 -14.35 0.32
C ARG A 149 10.96 -13.71 0.19
N GLN A 150 11.52 -13.70 -1.02
CA GLN A 150 12.86 -13.18 -1.34
C GLN A 150 12.87 -11.68 -1.69
N VAL A 151 11.70 -11.05 -1.76
CA VAL A 151 11.59 -9.61 -2.05
C VAL A 151 12.03 -8.78 -0.84
N ILE A 152 12.89 -7.80 -1.08
CA ILE A 152 13.40 -6.83 -0.11
C ILE A 152 13.02 -5.39 -0.49
N SER A 153 13.10 -4.48 0.48
CA SER A 153 12.80 -3.05 0.32
C SER A 153 13.99 -2.16 0.69
N PRO A 154 14.10 -0.95 0.11
CA PRO A 154 15.32 -0.14 0.15
C PRO A 154 15.60 0.60 1.47
N GLU A 155 14.63 0.80 2.36
CA GLU A 155 14.90 1.48 3.63
C GLU A 155 15.88 0.69 4.50
N PHE A 156 16.84 1.37 5.14
CA PHE A 156 17.77 0.71 6.05
C PHE A 156 17.01 -0.02 7.15
N LYS A 157 17.41 -1.25 7.46
CA LYS A 157 16.73 -2.15 8.40
C LYS A 157 17.34 -2.11 9.79
N HIS A 158 18.66 -1.97 9.87
CA HIS A 158 19.38 -2.12 11.12
C HIS A 158 20.36 -0.97 11.36
N ILE A 159 20.68 -0.74 12.63
CA ILE A 159 21.72 0.17 13.09
C ILE A 159 23.05 -0.59 13.15
N GLY A 160 24.15 0.03 12.72
CA GLY A 160 25.47 -0.58 12.67
C GLY A 160 25.73 -1.45 11.45
N SER A 161 24.77 -1.57 10.52
CA SER A 161 24.95 -2.25 9.24
C SER A 161 26.07 -1.59 8.44
N GLN A 162 26.83 -2.39 7.70
CA GLN A 162 27.75 -1.89 6.69
C GLN A 162 26.98 -1.62 5.40
N VAL A 163 27.30 -0.53 4.72
CA VAL A 163 26.72 -0.23 3.41
C VAL A 163 27.83 -0.22 2.37
N ILE A 164 27.65 -1.01 1.32
CA ILE A 164 28.60 -1.11 0.23
C ILE A 164 27.97 -0.65 -1.09
N LEU A 165 28.82 -0.14 -1.98
CA LEU A 165 28.51 0.13 -3.38
C LEU A 165 29.11 -0.99 -4.23
N VAL A 166 28.28 -1.60 -5.07
CA VAL A 166 28.73 -2.41 -6.21
C VAL A 166 28.60 -1.53 -7.46
N PRO A 167 29.71 -0.96 -7.97
CA PRO A 167 29.66 0.00 -9.06
C PRO A 167 29.43 -0.67 -10.42
N LEU A 168 28.79 0.04 -11.34
CA LEU A 168 28.82 -0.25 -12.76
C LEU A 168 30.16 0.22 -13.33
N LYS A 169 30.84 -0.68 -14.06
CA LYS A 169 31.97 -0.31 -14.91
C LYS A 169 31.48 0.20 -16.26
N ARG A 170 32.12 1.24 -16.78
CA ARG A 170 31.86 1.82 -18.10
C ARG A 170 33.13 1.86 -18.94
N ASP A 171 32.96 1.78 -20.26
CA ASP A 171 34.04 2.06 -21.19
C ASP A 171 34.18 3.56 -21.49
N HIS A 172 35.15 3.92 -22.33
CA HIS A 172 35.40 5.31 -22.75
C HIS A 172 34.27 5.96 -23.55
N GLN A 173 33.26 5.19 -23.97
CA GLN A 173 32.05 5.68 -24.65
C GLN A 173 30.87 5.79 -23.69
N GLU A 174 31.10 5.62 -22.38
CA GLU A 174 30.05 5.58 -21.36
C GLU A 174 29.07 4.41 -21.52
N LEU A 175 29.49 3.32 -22.17
CA LEU A 175 28.70 2.10 -22.25
C LEU A 175 28.99 1.17 -21.06
N PRO A 176 27.96 0.50 -20.50
CA PRO A 176 28.14 -0.51 -19.46
C PRO A 176 29.06 -1.65 -19.91
N ASP A 177 29.95 -2.08 -19.03
CA ASP A 177 30.54 -3.43 -19.11
C ASP A 177 29.44 -4.45 -18.75
N PHE A 178 28.76 -4.97 -19.76
CA PHE A 178 27.63 -5.88 -19.59
C PHE A 178 28.02 -7.24 -19.01
N GLU A 179 29.26 -7.69 -19.18
CA GLU A 179 29.73 -8.96 -18.62
C GLU A 179 29.91 -8.83 -17.10
N ALA A 180 30.59 -7.76 -16.67
CA ALA A 180 30.70 -7.42 -15.26
C ALA A 180 29.32 -7.15 -14.63
N LEU A 181 28.46 -6.40 -15.32
CA LEU A 181 27.11 -6.06 -14.84
C LEU A 181 26.24 -7.31 -14.61
N THR A 182 26.22 -8.24 -15.58
CA THR A 182 25.49 -9.50 -15.50
C THR A 182 25.98 -10.36 -14.33
N THR A 183 27.31 -10.41 -14.16
CA THR A 183 27.97 -11.14 -13.07
C THR A 183 27.60 -10.55 -11.72
N ASN A 184 27.66 -9.22 -11.57
CA ASN A 184 27.27 -8.49 -10.38
C ASN A 184 25.79 -8.72 -10.04
N TYR A 185 24.88 -8.57 -11.00
CA TYR A 185 23.45 -8.76 -10.76
C TYR A 185 23.07 -10.18 -10.36
N ARG A 186 23.69 -11.20 -10.97
CA ARG A 186 23.49 -12.59 -10.55
C ARG A 186 23.92 -12.78 -9.10
N ARG A 187 25.11 -12.27 -8.76
CA ARG A 187 25.67 -12.41 -7.42
C ARG A 187 24.82 -11.71 -6.37
N ILE A 188 24.37 -10.49 -6.65
CA ILE A 188 23.50 -9.72 -5.74
C ILE A 188 22.18 -10.47 -5.52
N HIS A 189 21.57 -11.02 -6.57
CA HIS A 189 20.37 -11.84 -6.44
C HIS A 189 20.61 -13.07 -5.52
N GLU A 190 21.73 -13.77 -5.68
CA GLU A 190 22.10 -14.90 -4.82
C GLU A 190 22.25 -14.49 -3.35
N LEU A 191 22.88 -13.35 -3.08
CA LEU A 191 23.09 -12.83 -1.73
C LEU A 191 21.78 -12.41 -1.06
N ILE A 192 20.89 -11.74 -1.80
CA ILE A 192 19.54 -11.40 -1.32
C ILE A 192 18.77 -12.67 -1.00
N LYS A 193 18.79 -13.65 -1.90
CA LYS A 193 18.13 -14.95 -1.70
C LYS A 193 18.67 -15.72 -0.49
N ALA A 194 19.97 -15.59 -0.22
CA ALA A 194 20.62 -16.16 0.96
C ALA A 194 20.38 -15.36 2.26
N GLY A 195 19.65 -14.24 2.20
CA GLY A 195 19.35 -13.38 3.35
C GLY A 195 20.55 -12.57 3.86
N ARG A 196 21.60 -12.42 3.03
CA ARG A 196 22.85 -11.72 3.36
C ARG A 196 22.77 -10.20 3.11
N VAL A 197 21.75 -9.76 2.35
CA VAL A 197 21.47 -8.35 2.05
C VAL A 197 20.08 -8.00 2.59
N SER A 198 20.02 -7.01 3.48
CA SER A 198 18.79 -6.60 4.16
C SER A 198 17.99 -5.54 3.40
N ALA A 199 18.69 -4.67 2.68
CA ALA A 199 18.13 -3.62 1.85
C ALA A 199 19.05 -3.35 0.65
N ALA A 200 18.48 -2.89 -0.46
CA ALA A 200 19.26 -2.47 -1.62
C ALA A 200 18.57 -1.34 -2.38
N HIS A 201 19.35 -0.49 -3.04
CA HIS A 201 18.86 0.67 -3.79
C HIS A 201 19.77 0.96 -4.99
N SER A 202 19.20 1.32 -6.14
CA SER A 202 19.94 1.71 -7.34
C SER A 202 20.40 3.16 -7.30
N VAL A 203 21.63 3.43 -7.75
CA VAL A 203 22.14 4.80 -7.87
C VAL A 203 21.66 5.41 -9.18
N ARG A 204 21.16 6.65 -9.13
CA ARG A 204 20.49 7.35 -10.23
C ARG A 204 20.99 8.79 -10.30
N THR A 205 20.21 9.73 -10.86
CA THR A 205 20.62 11.12 -11.12
C THR A 205 21.23 11.84 -9.93
N GLY A 206 20.69 11.72 -8.71
CA GLY A 206 21.25 12.41 -7.53
C GLY A 206 22.41 11.71 -6.85
N GLY A 207 22.96 10.65 -7.46
CA GLY A 207 24.14 9.94 -6.99
C GLY A 207 23.96 9.25 -5.64
N LEU A 208 25.09 9.03 -4.96
CA LEU A 208 25.14 8.40 -3.64
C LEU A 208 24.41 9.23 -2.58
N ALA A 209 24.50 10.56 -2.68
CA ALA A 209 23.86 11.47 -1.73
C ALA A 209 22.34 11.27 -1.71
N GLU A 210 21.68 11.28 -2.87
CA GLU A 210 20.24 11.04 -2.96
C GLU A 210 19.87 9.62 -2.49
N ALA A 211 20.60 8.61 -2.96
CA ALA A 211 20.30 7.21 -2.68
C ALA A 211 20.37 6.91 -1.18
N ILE A 212 21.49 7.24 -0.51
CA ILE A 212 21.65 7.05 0.94
C ILE A 212 20.60 7.83 1.71
N THR A 213 20.34 9.09 1.34
CA THR A 213 19.35 9.93 2.02
C THR A 213 17.96 9.29 1.98
N LYS A 214 17.53 8.77 0.83
CA LYS A 214 16.24 8.07 0.70
C LYS A 214 16.19 6.79 1.53
N MET A 215 17.27 6.00 1.54
CA MET A 215 17.34 4.76 2.35
C MET A 215 17.21 5.06 3.86
N CYS A 216 17.62 6.24 4.33
CA CYS A 216 17.50 6.64 5.73
C CYS A 216 16.07 6.97 6.18
N PHE A 217 15.22 7.51 5.29
CA PHE A 217 13.96 8.14 5.68
C PHE A 217 12.93 7.22 6.33
N GLY A 218 12.71 6.03 5.78
CA GLY A 218 11.59 5.16 6.13
C GLY A 218 11.62 4.67 7.57
N ASN A 219 12.81 4.45 8.12
CA ASN A 219 13.01 4.03 9.50
C ASN A 219 13.71 5.08 10.37
N GLN A 220 14.05 6.25 9.82
CA GLN A 220 14.83 7.30 10.49
C GLN A 220 16.18 6.78 11.02
N ILE A 221 16.81 5.89 10.26
CA ILE A 221 18.14 5.35 10.56
C ILE A 221 19.16 6.23 9.83
N GLY A 222 20.08 6.83 10.57
CA GLY A 222 21.12 7.69 9.99
C GLY A 222 22.25 6.90 9.32
N PHE A 223 23.22 7.63 8.77
CA PHE A 223 24.34 7.04 8.05
C PHE A 223 25.63 7.82 8.23
N VAL A 224 26.75 7.12 8.40
CA VAL A 224 28.10 7.71 8.50
C VAL A 224 28.94 7.22 7.34
N PHE A 225 29.39 8.13 6.49
CA PHE A 225 30.34 7.80 5.42
C PHE A 225 31.71 7.46 6.00
N ALA A 226 32.35 6.45 5.43
CA ALA A 226 33.73 6.09 5.74
C ALA A 226 34.69 7.07 5.06
N GLY A 227 35.53 7.74 5.85
CA GLY A 227 36.55 8.66 5.34
C GLY A 227 35.98 9.88 4.59
N GLN A 228 36.86 10.57 3.86
CA GLN A 228 36.48 11.72 3.02
C GLN A 228 35.95 11.23 1.67
N GLN A 229 34.83 11.80 1.24
CA GLN A 229 34.14 11.48 -0.01
C GLN A 229 34.27 12.66 -0.98
N PRO A 230 34.80 12.46 -2.20
CA PRO A 230 34.82 13.51 -3.20
C PRO A 230 33.41 14.01 -3.53
N LEU A 231 33.19 15.33 -3.50
CA LEU A 231 31.87 15.91 -3.76
C LEU A 231 31.33 15.52 -5.14
N GLU A 232 32.18 15.54 -6.16
CA GLU A 232 31.82 15.12 -7.53
C GLU A 232 31.28 13.69 -7.55
N ARG A 233 31.87 12.78 -6.76
CA ARG A 233 31.42 11.40 -6.67
C ARG A 233 30.08 11.26 -5.93
N LEU A 234 29.86 12.05 -4.88
CA LEU A 234 28.62 11.98 -4.09
C LEU A 234 27.38 12.28 -4.93
N PHE A 235 27.50 13.22 -5.88
CA PHE A 235 26.40 13.70 -6.71
C PHE A 235 26.47 13.21 -8.16
N ALA A 236 27.47 12.41 -8.53
CA ALA A 236 27.57 11.83 -9.87
C ALA A 236 26.46 10.80 -10.10
N PRO A 237 25.73 10.87 -11.23
CA PRO A 237 24.83 9.81 -11.63
C PRO A 237 25.59 8.51 -11.85
N ASP A 238 25.06 7.40 -11.33
CA ASP A 238 25.73 6.11 -11.46
C ASP A 238 24.74 4.96 -11.75
N TYR A 239 24.05 5.11 -12.87
CA TYR A 239 23.01 4.17 -13.33
C TYR A 239 23.56 2.77 -13.51
N GLY A 240 22.91 1.79 -12.87
CA GLY A 240 23.31 0.38 -12.86
C GLY A 240 24.09 -0.04 -11.61
N SER A 241 24.64 0.90 -10.86
CA SER A 241 25.28 0.63 -9.58
C SER A 241 24.24 0.38 -8.49
N LEU A 242 24.57 -0.51 -7.55
CA LEU A 242 23.68 -0.92 -6.46
C LEU A 242 24.33 -0.69 -5.10
N LEU A 243 23.58 -0.08 -4.20
CA LEU A 243 23.87 -0.01 -2.77
C LEU A 243 23.29 -1.24 -2.09
N LEU A 244 24.05 -1.85 -1.18
CA LEU A 244 23.63 -3.01 -0.40
C LEU A 244 23.85 -2.75 1.08
N GLU A 245 22.82 -2.99 1.90
CA GLU A 245 22.93 -3.06 3.37
C GLU A 245 23.29 -4.49 3.78
N LEU A 246 24.46 -4.64 4.41
CA LEU A 246 24.98 -5.89 4.97
C LEU A 246 25.02 -5.79 6.49
N SER A 247 24.84 -6.92 7.18
CA SER A 247 24.98 -6.92 8.65
C SER A 247 26.41 -6.58 9.06
N ALA A 248 26.61 -6.02 10.26
CA ALA A 248 27.93 -5.64 10.76
C ALA A 248 28.96 -6.79 10.81
N ALA A 249 28.48 -8.03 10.94
CA ALA A 249 29.32 -9.23 11.03
C ALA A 249 29.66 -9.83 9.66
N GLU A 250 29.02 -9.36 8.60
CA GLU A 250 29.31 -9.80 7.25
C GLU A 250 30.65 -9.26 6.78
N ASP A 251 31.46 -10.10 6.15
CA ASP A 251 32.62 -9.63 5.41
C ASP A 251 32.16 -9.14 4.03
N PRO A 252 32.35 -7.85 3.68
CA PRO A 252 32.04 -7.32 2.36
C PRO A 252 32.63 -8.12 1.20
N SER A 253 33.73 -8.85 1.42
CA SER A 253 34.31 -9.76 0.43
C SER A 253 33.36 -10.88 -0.02
N LEU A 254 32.24 -11.10 0.68
CA LEU A 254 31.18 -12.04 0.30
C LEU A 254 30.59 -11.79 -1.09
N VAL A 255 30.75 -10.58 -1.65
CA VAL A 255 30.40 -10.36 -3.06
C VAL A 255 31.25 -11.23 -4.00
N GLY A 256 32.41 -11.73 -3.56
CA GLY A 256 33.20 -12.77 -4.22
C GLY A 256 34.59 -12.28 -4.63
N GLU A 257 35.53 -13.21 -4.76
CA GLU A 257 36.85 -12.93 -5.32
C GLU A 257 36.73 -12.39 -6.75
N GLY A 258 37.38 -11.26 -7.05
CA GLY A 258 37.32 -10.60 -8.37
C GLY A 258 36.15 -9.63 -8.57
N PHE A 259 35.26 -9.45 -7.59
CA PHE A 259 34.21 -8.44 -7.63
C PHE A 259 34.70 -7.11 -7.08
N GLU A 260 34.47 -6.03 -7.83
CA GLU A 260 34.72 -4.68 -7.34
C GLU A 260 33.56 -4.22 -6.46
N TYR A 261 33.89 -3.77 -5.25
CA TYR A 261 32.98 -3.11 -4.35
C TYR A 261 33.70 -2.02 -3.57
N GLN A 262 32.93 -1.09 -3.01
CA GLN A 262 33.44 -0.08 -2.09
C GLN A 262 32.61 -0.08 -0.82
N VAL A 263 33.27 -0.15 0.34
CA VAL A 263 32.62 0.14 1.62
C VAL A 263 32.39 1.64 1.73
N LEU A 264 31.12 2.06 1.76
CA LEU A 264 30.76 3.47 1.83
C LEU A 264 30.70 3.98 3.26
N GLY A 265 30.38 3.13 4.22
CA GLY A 265 30.11 3.56 5.59
C GLY A 265 29.25 2.58 6.37
N HIS A 266 28.62 3.09 7.43
CA HIS A 266 27.74 2.31 8.28
C HIS A 266 26.48 3.08 8.70
N THR A 267 25.41 2.36 8.98
CA THR A 267 24.17 2.94 9.51
C THR A 267 24.31 3.26 11.00
N GLN A 268 23.58 4.26 11.49
CA GLN A 268 23.64 4.70 12.89
C GLN A 268 22.25 5.02 13.47
N ALA A 269 22.19 5.07 14.80
CA ALA A 269 20.96 5.37 15.53
C ALA A 269 20.56 6.86 15.48
N GLU A 270 21.54 7.76 15.47
CA GLU A 270 21.28 9.19 15.35
C GLU A 270 20.65 9.47 13.97
N PRO A 271 19.49 10.15 13.89
CA PRO A 271 18.75 10.38 12.65
C PRO A 271 19.40 11.51 11.83
N ALA A 272 20.66 11.29 11.45
CA ALA A 272 21.46 12.24 10.70
C ALA A 272 22.46 11.52 9.79
N ILE A 273 22.91 12.22 8.75
CA ILE A 273 23.91 11.75 7.80
C ILE A 273 25.21 12.52 8.03
N LEU A 274 26.30 11.81 8.35
CA LEU A 274 27.62 12.38 8.53
C LEU A 274 28.49 12.12 7.31
N VAL A 275 28.92 13.19 6.64
CA VAL A 275 29.78 13.14 5.44
C VAL A 275 30.74 14.32 5.43
N ASN A 276 32.04 14.08 5.23
CA ASN A 276 33.08 15.13 5.15
C ASN A 276 33.07 16.14 6.32
N GLY A 277 32.70 15.70 7.53
CA GLY A 277 32.59 16.57 8.71
C GLY A 277 31.30 17.41 8.76
N VAL A 278 30.39 17.26 7.81
CA VAL A 278 29.05 17.86 7.81
C VAL A 278 28.05 16.88 8.43
N ASN A 279 27.22 17.37 9.35
CA ASN A 279 26.11 16.62 9.92
C ASN A 279 24.78 17.12 9.32
N ILE A 280 24.07 16.24 8.61
CA ILE A 280 22.81 16.54 7.94
C ILE A 280 21.66 15.86 8.70
N ASP A 281 20.86 16.65 9.40
CA ASP A 281 19.66 16.16 10.09
C ASP A 281 18.63 15.60 9.10
N LEU A 282 18.11 14.39 9.36
CA LEU A 282 17.18 13.71 8.45
C LEU A 282 15.83 14.44 8.33
N LYS A 283 15.37 15.13 9.38
CA LYS A 283 14.11 15.89 9.34
C LYS A 283 14.26 17.12 8.45
N ALA A 284 15.40 17.81 8.51
CA ALA A 284 15.73 18.91 7.61
C ALA A 284 15.81 18.43 6.16
N ALA A 285 16.53 17.32 5.90
CA ALA A 285 16.62 16.72 4.57
C ALA A 285 15.24 16.30 4.03
N LEU A 286 14.39 15.70 4.87
CA LEU A 286 13.05 15.28 4.51
C LEU A 286 12.17 16.48 4.13
N THR A 287 12.25 17.57 4.89
CA THR A 287 11.48 18.81 4.63
C THR A 287 11.85 19.39 3.26
N VAL A 288 13.13 19.40 2.91
CA VAL A 288 13.60 19.82 1.59
C VAL A 288 13.12 18.85 0.50
N TRP A 289 13.16 17.55 0.76
CA TRP A 289 12.77 16.52 -0.21
C TRP A 289 11.26 16.53 -0.52
N THR A 290 10.39 16.73 0.47
CA THR A 290 8.93 16.78 0.29
C THR A 290 8.42 18.14 -0.17
N GLY A 291 9.15 19.22 0.15
CA GLY A 291 8.76 20.61 -0.11
C GLY A 291 8.29 20.92 -1.55
N PRO A 292 8.94 20.42 -2.61
CA PRO A 292 8.56 20.74 -3.99
C PRO A 292 7.11 20.38 -4.36
N LEU A 293 6.55 19.32 -3.77
CA LEU A 293 5.20 18.85 -4.09
C LEU A 293 4.14 19.30 -3.08
N GLU A 294 4.52 19.78 -1.90
CA GLU A 294 3.59 20.15 -0.83
C GLU A 294 2.56 21.22 -1.26
N PRO A 295 2.90 22.27 -2.05
CA PRO A 295 1.90 23.25 -2.51
C PRO A 295 0.84 22.69 -3.48
N ILE A 296 1.13 21.56 -4.13
CA ILE A 296 0.25 20.92 -5.14
C ILE A 296 -0.50 19.74 -4.52
N PHE A 297 0.19 18.94 -3.71
CA PHE A 297 -0.31 17.73 -3.07
C PHE A 297 -0.04 17.79 -1.56
N PRO A 298 -0.83 18.57 -0.80
CA PRO A 298 -0.59 18.76 0.62
C PRO A 298 -0.64 17.42 1.38
N THR A 299 0.32 17.25 2.29
CA THR A 299 0.43 16.12 3.21
C THR A 299 0.01 16.50 4.63
N THR A 300 -0.23 17.78 4.87
CA THR A 300 -0.67 18.35 6.14
C THR A 300 -1.92 19.23 5.98
N VAL A 301 -2.53 19.64 7.10
CA VAL A 301 -3.64 20.60 7.13
C VAL A 301 -3.19 21.87 7.86
N SER A 302 -3.84 23.01 7.57
CA SER A 302 -3.48 24.33 8.11
C SER A 302 -3.67 24.46 9.62
N SER A 303 -4.57 23.67 10.21
CA SER A 303 -4.78 23.63 11.65
C SER A 303 -5.08 22.21 12.10
N ILE A 304 -4.42 21.80 13.17
CA ILE A 304 -4.70 20.56 13.89
C ILE A 304 -5.51 20.99 15.11
N GLY A 305 -6.67 20.36 15.31
CA GLY A 305 -7.53 20.63 16.46
C GLY A 305 -6.87 20.25 17.79
N GLU A 306 -7.63 20.37 18.88
CA GLU A 306 -7.18 19.88 20.18
C GLU A 306 -6.79 18.40 20.14
N ALA A 307 -5.90 17.99 21.05
CA ALA A 307 -5.50 16.59 21.13
C ALA A 307 -6.72 15.71 21.49
N PRO A 308 -6.96 14.60 20.76
CA PRO A 308 -8.05 13.70 21.07
C PRO A 308 -8.04 13.16 22.50
N GLU A 309 -9.23 12.95 23.05
CA GLU A 309 -9.43 12.15 24.24
C GLU A 309 -8.98 10.71 23.98
N ARG A 310 -8.37 10.09 25.00
CA ARG A 310 -8.00 8.68 24.95
C ARG A 310 -9.12 7.85 25.54
N PHE A 311 -9.94 7.25 24.68
CA PHE A 311 -11.03 6.42 25.15
C PHE A 311 -10.52 5.06 25.64
N ARG A 312 -11.20 4.53 26.64
CA ARG A 312 -11.01 3.17 27.12
C ARG A 312 -12.30 2.68 27.76
N TYR A 313 -12.85 1.59 27.26
CA TYR A 313 -14.04 0.97 27.80
C TYR A 313 -13.83 -0.52 28.05
N GLU A 314 -14.02 -0.94 29.29
CA GLU A 314 -14.03 -2.34 29.67
C GLU A 314 -15.45 -2.76 30.01
N ALA A 315 -16.04 -3.58 29.14
CA ALA A 315 -17.40 -4.07 29.25
C ALA A 315 -17.56 -4.91 30.53
N PRO A 316 -18.56 -4.61 31.38
CA PRO A 316 -18.79 -5.37 32.62
C PRO A 316 -19.11 -6.85 32.37
N LYS A 317 -19.69 -7.15 31.19
CA LYS A 317 -19.99 -8.51 30.74
C LYS A 317 -19.60 -8.62 29.28
N ARG A 318 -18.78 -9.63 28.97
CA ARG A 318 -18.47 -9.99 27.58
C ARG A 318 -19.60 -10.83 27.01
N ILE A 319 -19.93 -10.56 25.75
CA ILE A 319 -20.91 -11.35 25.02
C ILE A 319 -20.32 -12.76 24.85
N LYS A 320 -21.09 -13.77 25.27
CA LYS A 320 -20.65 -15.17 25.23
C LYS A 320 -20.94 -15.76 23.85
N PRO A 321 -20.09 -16.68 23.37
CA PRO A 321 -20.41 -17.49 22.18
C PRO A 321 -21.73 -18.22 22.34
N LEU A 322 -22.48 -18.34 21.25
CA LEU A 322 -23.70 -19.13 21.16
C LEU A 322 -23.38 -20.64 21.09
N PRO A 323 -24.37 -21.53 21.34
CA PRO A 323 -24.20 -22.97 21.16
C PRO A 323 -23.72 -23.33 19.75
N HIS A 324 -22.79 -24.30 19.69
CA HIS A 324 -21.96 -24.63 18.53
C HIS A 324 -22.76 -24.87 17.23
N LEU A 325 -22.59 -23.97 16.26
CA LEU A 325 -22.87 -24.19 14.84
C LEU A 325 -21.60 -24.73 14.20
N ALA A 326 -21.67 -25.86 13.49
CA ALA A 326 -20.47 -26.50 12.95
C ALA A 326 -19.70 -25.60 11.95
N LYS A 327 -20.40 -24.75 11.18
CA LYS A 327 -19.84 -23.72 10.28
C LYS A 327 -20.86 -22.58 10.09
N PRO A 328 -20.64 -21.37 10.63
CA PRO A 328 -21.55 -20.26 10.41
C PRO A 328 -21.52 -19.79 8.94
N ARG A 329 -22.68 -19.35 8.45
CA ARG A 329 -22.83 -18.84 7.08
C ARG A 329 -22.71 -17.34 7.02
N VAL A 330 -21.91 -16.86 6.06
CA VAL A 330 -21.65 -15.45 5.81
C VAL A 330 -22.22 -15.08 4.45
N LEU A 331 -23.08 -14.06 4.41
CA LEU A 331 -23.54 -13.42 3.19
C LEU A 331 -22.71 -12.17 2.92
N ILE A 332 -22.13 -12.09 1.71
CA ILE A 332 -21.45 -10.90 1.19
C ILE A 332 -22.23 -10.39 -0.03
N PRO A 333 -23.10 -9.38 0.12
CA PRO A 333 -23.72 -8.71 -1.01
C PRO A 333 -22.67 -7.93 -1.82
N VAL A 334 -22.69 -8.08 -3.14
CA VAL A 334 -21.75 -7.44 -4.07
C VAL A 334 -22.51 -6.48 -4.97
N PHE A 335 -22.35 -5.19 -4.75
CA PHE A 335 -22.98 -4.15 -5.56
C PHE A 335 -22.03 -3.71 -6.69
N PRO A 336 -22.53 -3.29 -7.86
CA PRO A 336 -21.73 -2.59 -8.87
C PRO A 336 -20.79 -1.55 -8.25
N GLY A 337 -19.48 -1.70 -8.49
CA GLY A 337 -18.41 -0.84 -7.94
C GLY A 337 -17.78 -1.31 -6.62
N THR A 338 -18.33 -2.34 -5.98
CA THR A 338 -17.67 -3.09 -4.90
C THR A 338 -16.38 -3.72 -5.43
N ASN A 339 -15.32 -3.77 -4.61
CA ASN A 339 -14.03 -4.34 -5.03
C ASN A 339 -13.23 -5.05 -3.91
N CYS A 340 -13.84 -5.27 -2.74
CA CYS A 340 -13.20 -5.89 -1.57
C CYS A 340 -13.86 -7.24 -1.17
N GLU A 341 -14.81 -7.72 -1.97
CA GLU A 341 -15.58 -8.93 -1.70
C GLU A 341 -14.73 -10.19 -1.66
N TYR A 342 -13.71 -10.30 -2.53
CA TYR A 342 -12.81 -11.45 -2.54
C TYR A 342 -11.90 -11.46 -1.31
N ASP A 343 -11.38 -10.30 -0.90
CA ASP A 343 -10.53 -10.19 0.30
C ASP A 343 -11.33 -10.57 1.56
N SER A 344 -12.55 -10.04 1.67
CA SER A 344 -13.49 -10.35 2.76
C SER A 344 -13.87 -11.84 2.77
N ALA A 345 -14.18 -12.41 1.60
CA ALA A 345 -14.53 -13.81 1.47
C ALA A 345 -13.38 -14.73 1.88
N LYS A 346 -12.15 -14.43 1.47
CA LYS A 346 -10.96 -15.18 1.88
C LYS A 346 -10.74 -15.13 3.38
N ALA A 347 -10.90 -13.97 4.00
CA ALA A 347 -10.74 -13.81 5.44
C ALA A 347 -11.75 -14.67 6.23
N PHE A 348 -13.04 -14.64 5.86
CA PHE A 348 -14.05 -15.49 6.50
C PHE A 348 -13.87 -16.99 6.22
N LYS A 349 -13.49 -17.38 4.99
CA LYS A 349 -13.17 -18.78 4.66
C LYS A 349 -11.99 -19.28 5.51
N ARG A 350 -10.94 -18.47 5.69
CA ARG A 350 -9.78 -18.79 6.54
C ARG A 350 -10.21 -18.99 8.00
N ALA A 351 -11.12 -18.15 8.49
CA ALA A 351 -11.72 -18.28 9.81
C ALA A 351 -12.63 -19.50 9.98
N GLY A 352 -12.97 -20.23 8.90
CA GLY A 352 -13.76 -21.46 8.94
C GLY A 352 -15.23 -21.32 8.53
N ALA A 353 -15.65 -20.13 8.07
CA ALA A 353 -17.04 -19.87 7.69
C ALA A 353 -17.42 -20.41 6.31
N GLU A 354 -18.70 -20.69 6.10
CA GLU A 354 -19.27 -20.93 4.76
C GLU A 354 -19.69 -19.58 4.15
N VAL A 355 -18.97 -19.14 3.10
CA VAL A 355 -19.17 -17.81 2.51
C VAL A 355 -19.95 -17.88 1.20
N SER A 356 -20.98 -17.05 1.09
CA SER A 356 -21.74 -16.83 -0.14
C SER A 356 -21.65 -15.37 -0.59
N THR A 357 -21.19 -15.16 -1.83
CA THR A 357 -21.21 -13.84 -2.47
C THR A 357 -22.44 -13.72 -3.36
N LEU A 358 -23.23 -12.65 -3.22
CA LEU A 358 -24.43 -12.43 -4.00
C LEU A 358 -24.33 -11.12 -4.78
N VAL A 359 -24.24 -11.20 -6.11
CA VAL A 359 -24.19 -10.02 -6.98
C VAL A 359 -25.57 -9.36 -7.06
N PHE A 360 -25.62 -8.07 -6.74
CA PHE A 360 -26.83 -7.26 -6.84
C PHE A 360 -27.06 -6.85 -8.30
N ARG A 361 -28.01 -7.51 -8.97
CA ARG A 361 -28.33 -7.22 -10.37
C ARG A 361 -29.30 -6.05 -10.45
N ASN A 362 -28.90 -4.98 -11.14
CA ASN A 362 -29.64 -3.73 -11.22
C ASN A 362 -29.85 -3.23 -12.66
N LEU A 363 -29.72 -4.10 -13.66
CA LEU A 363 -29.92 -3.71 -15.07
C LEU A 363 -31.40 -3.53 -15.44
N THR A 364 -32.29 -4.31 -14.83
CA THR A 364 -33.74 -4.22 -15.06
C THR A 364 -34.52 -4.29 -13.75
N ALA A 365 -35.78 -3.83 -13.76
CA ALA A 365 -36.66 -3.94 -12.58
C ALA A 365 -36.88 -5.40 -12.14
N ALA A 366 -37.00 -6.33 -13.11
CA ALA A 366 -37.12 -7.75 -12.83
C ALA A 366 -35.86 -8.34 -12.18
N ASP A 367 -34.67 -7.86 -12.59
CA ASP A 367 -33.40 -8.25 -11.96
C ASP A 367 -33.33 -7.77 -10.51
N ILE A 368 -33.76 -6.53 -10.24
CA ILE A 368 -33.81 -5.97 -8.88
C ILE A 368 -34.76 -6.80 -8.01
N GLU A 369 -35.98 -7.07 -8.48
CA GLU A 369 -36.96 -7.85 -7.72
C GLU A 369 -36.47 -9.28 -7.44
N SER A 370 -35.91 -9.95 -8.45
CA SER A 370 -35.32 -11.29 -8.31
C SER A 370 -34.14 -11.30 -7.33
N THR A 371 -33.30 -10.26 -7.38
CA THR A 371 -32.17 -10.10 -6.45
C THR A 371 -32.66 -9.89 -5.03
N ILE A 372 -33.67 -9.04 -4.79
CA ILE A 372 -34.25 -8.80 -3.47
C ILE A 372 -34.76 -10.13 -2.87
N LYS A 373 -35.55 -10.90 -3.63
CA LYS A 373 -36.07 -12.21 -3.18
C LYS A 373 -34.94 -13.18 -2.81
N THR A 374 -33.91 -13.24 -3.65
CA THR A 374 -32.74 -14.10 -3.42
C THR A 374 -31.95 -13.65 -2.19
N MET A 375 -31.77 -12.35 -2.01
CA MET A 375 -31.04 -11.77 -0.88
C MET A 375 -31.75 -12.00 0.44
N VAL A 376 -33.08 -11.83 0.50
CA VAL A 376 -33.88 -12.17 1.69
C VAL A 376 -33.67 -13.62 2.09
N LYS A 377 -33.80 -14.56 1.14
CA LYS A 377 -33.55 -15.99 1.40
C LYS A 377 -32.13 -16.24 1.91
N ALA A 378 -31.13 -15.55 1.35
CA ALA A 378 -29.75 -15.68 1.78
C ALA A 378 -29.53 -15.13 3.20
N ILE A 379 -30.14 -13.99 3.56
CA ILE A 379 -30.09 -13.40 4.90
C ILE A 379 -30.74 -14.36 5.93
N CYS A 380 -31.91 -14.91 5.61
CA CYS A 380 -32.58 -15.89 6.47
C CYS A 380 -31.73 -17.15 6.72
N ASN A 381 -30.84 -17.50 5.79
CA ASN A 381 -29.96 -18.67 5.87
C ASN A 381 -28.53 -18.37 6.37
N SER A 382 -28.22 -17.11 6.71
CA SER A 382 -26.88 -16.69 7.14
C SER A 382 -26.89 -16.22 8.58
N GLN A 383 -25.76 -16.38 9.28
CA GLN A 383 -25.54 -15.87 10.63
C GLN A 383 -24.86 -14.51 10.62
N ILE A 384 -24.13 -14.22 9.54
CA ILE A 384 -23.35 -12.99 9.39
C ILE A 384 -23.69 -12.33 8.06
N ILE A 385 -23.86 -11.01 8.06
CA ILE A 385 -23.81 -10.20 6.84
C ILE A 385 -22.53 -9.36 6.88
N MET A 386 -21.72 -9.47 5.84
CA MET A 386 -20.54 -8.64 5.64
C MET A 386 -20.77 -7.70 4.46
N LEU A 387 -20.70 -6.39 4.72
CA LEU A 387 -20.72 -5.35 3.70
C LEU A 387 -19.27 -4.97 3.33
N PRO A 388 -18.80 -5.35 2.13
CA PRO A 388 -17.43 -5.09 1.70
C PRO A 388 -17.17 -3.62 1.35
N GLY A 389 -15.90 -3.24 1.30
CA GLY A 389 -15.46 -1.96 0.77
C GLY A 389 -15.53 -1.86 -0.77
N GLY A 390 -15.35 -0.64 -1.28
CA GLY A 390 -15.38 -0.32 -2.70
C GLY A 390 -15.92 1.08 -2.96
N PHE A 391 -16.43 1.29 -4.18
CA PHE A 391 -17.05 2.52 -4.63
C PHE A 391 -18.44 2.16 -5.19
N SER A 392 -19.38 1.74 -4.34
CA SER A 392 -20.70 1.29 -4.82
C SER A 392 -21.37 2.40 -5.64
N ALA A 393 -21.79 2.09 -6.88
CA ALA A 393 -22.30 3.06 -7.86
C ALA A 393 -21.35 4.25 -8.17
N GLY A 394 -20.03 4.06 -8.00
CA GLY A 394 -19.04 5.14 -8.16
C GLY A 394 -19.12 6.20 -7.07
N ASP A 395 -19.81 5.91 -5.96
CA ASP A 395 -20.17 6.85 -4.88
C ASP A 395 -21.04 8.04 -5.35
N GLU A 396 -21.70 7.89 -6.50
CA GLU A 396 -22.64 8.85 -7.11
C GLU A 396 -24.09 8.34 -7.00
N PRO A 397 -25.13 9.21 -7.06
CA PRO A 397 -25.09 10.68 -7.18
C PRO A 397 -24.98 11.44 -5.84
N ASP A 398 -25.09 10.77 -4.70
CA ASP A 398 -25.22 11.43 -3.38
C ASP A 398 -24.29 10.80 -2.31
N GLY A 399 -23.11 10.36 -2.73
CA GLY A 399 -22.02 9.95 -1.85
C GLY A 399 -21.96 8.47 -1.49
N SER A 400 -20.87 8.12 -0.81
CA SER A 400 -20.44 6.73 -0.63
C SER A 400 -21.40 5.86 0.19
N GLY A 401 -21.63 4.61 -0.22
CA GLY A 401 -22.44 3.62 0.49
C GLY A 401 -23.96 3.81 0.38
N LYS A 402 -24.45 4.83 -0.34
CA LYS A 402 -25.88 5.12 -0.48
C LYS A 402 -26.64 4.05 -1.26
N PHE A 403 -26.02 3.47 -2.29
CA PHE A 403 -26.68 2.42 -3.07
C PHE A 403 -26.98 1.18 -2.22
N ILE A 404 -25.99 0.77 -1.40
CA ILE A 404 -26.15 -0.29 -0.42
C ILE A 404 -27.25 0.06 0.59
N ALA A 405 -27.20 1.26 1.18
CA ALA A 405 -28.22 1.70 2.14
C ALA A 405 -29.63 1.70 1.53
N THR A 406 -29.78 2.11 0.28
CA THR A 406 -31.06 2.13 -0.43
C THR A 406 -31.63 0.72 -0.62
N ALA A 407 -30.78 -0.24 -1.02
CA ALA A 407 -31.20 -1.64 -1.14
C ALA A 407 -31.64 -2.22 0.21
N PHE A 408 -30.90 -1.93 1.28
CA PHE A 408 -31.21 -2.41 2.64
C PHE A 408 -32.43 -1.73 3.28
N ARG A 409 -32.86 -0.56 2.80
CA ARG A 409 -34.12 0.08 3.20
C ARG A 409 -35.36 -0.54 2.56
N ASN A 410 -35.20 -1.41 1.56
CA ASN A 410 -36.33 -2.16 1.03
C ASN A 410 -37.03 -2.94 2.16
N PRO A 411 -38.37 -2.89 2.30
CA PRO A 411 -39.08 -3.47 3.44
C PRO A 411 -38.74 -4.93 3.73
N TYR A 412 -38.61 -5.76 2.68
CA TYR A 412 -38.33 -7.19 2.85
C TYR A 412 -36.90 -7.45 3.34
N ILE A 413 -35.92 -6.69 2.86
CA ILE A 413 -34.53 -6.82 3.29
C ILE A 413 -34.38 -6.26 4.71
N LYS A 414 -35.02 -5.11 4.99
CA LYS A 414 -35.07 -4.53 6.32
C LYS A 414 -35.62 -5.52 7.35
N GLU A 415 -36.76 -6.15 7.06
CA GLU A 415 -37.37 -7.15 7.93
C GLU A 415 -36.43 -8.35 8.18
N ALA A 416 -35.81 -8.88 7.11
CA ALA A 416 -34.87 -9.99 7.23
C ALA A 416 -33.63 -9.66 8.08
N VAL A 417 -33.10 -8.42 7.97
CA VAL A 417 -31.99 -7.94 8.80
C VAL A 417 -32.42 -7.75 10.25
N THR A 418 -33.62 -7.20 10.49
CA THR A 418 -34.18 -7.07 11.84
C THR A 418 -34.32 -8.43 12.51
N GLN A 419 -34.87 -9.44 11.82
CA GLN A 419 -34.97 -10.80 12.35
C GLN A 419 -33.58 -11.42 12.62
N LEU A 420 -32.62 -11.20 11.71
CA LEU A 420 -31.24 -11.66 11.91
C LEU A 420 -30.66 -11.11 13.22
N LEU A 421 -30.76 -9.81 13.46
CA LEU A 421 -30.16 -9.16 14.62
C LEU A 421 -30.96 -9.39 15.92
N ASN A 422 -32.29 -9.29 15.87
CA ASN A 422 -33.10 -9.26 17.09
C ASN A 422 -33.61 -10.63 17.53
N GLU A 423 -33.73 -11.59 16.62
CA GLU A 423 -34.35 -12.89 16.92
C GLU A 423 -33.36 -14.07 16.80
N ARG A 424 -32.23 -13.87 16.10
CA ARG A 424 -31.30 -14.94 15.74
C ARG A 424 -29.87 -14.70 16.20
N ASP A 425 -29.64 -13.64 16.97
CA ASP A 425 -28.34 -13.22 17.47
C ASP A 425 -27.25 -13.07 16.39
N GLY A 426 -27.65 -12.68 15.17
CA GLY A 426 -26.75 -12.52 14.05
C GLY A 426 -25.76 -11.37 14.22
N LEU A 427 -24.68 -11.41 13.45
CA LEU A 427 -23.67 -10.35 13.41
C LEU A 427 -23.69 -9.62 12.07
N MET A 428 -23.27 -8.35 12.09
CA MET A 428 -23.01 -7.59 10.87
C MET A 428 -21.67 -6.87 10.94
N LEU A 429 -20.93 -6.90 9.83
CA LEU A 429 -19.66 -6.21 9.67
C LEU A 429 -19.72 -5.31 8.44
N GLY A 430 -19.23 -4.07 8.56
CA GLY A 430 -19.08 -3.16 7.45
C GLY A 430 -17.71 -2.52 7.46
N ILE A 431 -16.96 -2.69 6.38
CA ILE A 431 -15.61 -2.13 6.23
C ILE A 431 -15.60 -1.11 5.09
N CYS A 432 -15.05 0.08 5.36
CA CYS A 432 -14.97 1.21 4.41
C CYS A 432 -16.35 1.56 3.83
N ASN A 433 -16.64 1.17 2.58
CA ASN A 433 -17.96 1.39 1.96
C ASN A 433 -19.09 0.66 2.67
N GLY A 434 -18.79 -0.48 3.29
CA GLY A 434 -19.71 -1.15 4.20
C GLY A 434 -20.01 -0.35 5.47
N PHE A 435 -19.01 0.31 6.08
CA PHE A 435 -19.24 1.17 7.24
C PHE A 435 -20.10 2.39 6.86
N GLN A 436 -19.81 3.01 5.71
CA GLN A 436 -20.62 4.10 5.17
C GLN A 436 -22.08 3.68 4.94
N ALA A 437 -22.33 2.45 4.51
CA ALA A 437 -23.68 1.92 4.41
C ALA A 437 -24.33 1.69 5.79
N LEU A 438 -23.62 1.05 6.73
CA LEU A 438 -24.14 0.75 8.08
C LEU A 438 -24.52 2.02 8.84
N ILE A 439 -23.69 3.07 8.76
CA ILE A 439 -23.96 4.33 9.47
C ILE A 439 -25.15 5.09 8.85
N LYS A 440 -25.27 5.10 7.51
CA LYS A 440 -26.43 5.66 6.80
C LYS A 440 -27.74 4.89 7.04
N LEU A 441 -27.64 3.61 7.40
CA LEU A 441 -28.79 2.78 7.78
C LEU A 441 -29.20 3.00 9.23
N GLY A 442 -28.36 3.61 10.08
CA GLY A 442 -28.57 3.71 11.52
C GLY A 442 -28.18 2.43 12.29
N LEU A 443 -27.77 1.37 11.60
CA LEU A 443 -27.32 0.11 12.22
C LEU A 443 -26.13 0.35 13.16
N VAL A 444 -25.28 1.31 12.83
CA VAL A 444 -24.40 1.98 13.79
C VAL A 444 -24.75 3.46 13.81
N PRO A 445 -24.84 4.10 15.00
CA PRO A 445 -24.65 3.54 16.33
C PRO A 445 -25.93 2.94 16.97
N PHE A 446 -27.05 2.80 16.27
CA PHE A 446 -28.35 2.54 16.92
C PHE A 446 -28.79 1.07 16.96
N GLY A 447 -28.17 0.19 16.16
CA GLY A 447 -28.48 -1.24 16.13
C GLY A 447 -29.70 -1.62 15.29
N GLU A 448 -30.35 -0.65 14.63
CA GLU A 448 -31.56 -0.88 13.83
C GLU A 448 -31.56 -0.05 12.53
N ILE A 449 -32.26 -0.54 11.51
CA ILE A 449 -32.44 0.21 10.27
C ILE A 449 -33.50 1.29 10.46
N ARG A 450 -33.08 2.56 10.43
CA ARG A 450 -33.95 3.73 10.64
C ARG A 450 -33.58 4.91 9.75
N GLU A 451 -34.45 5.90 9.72
CA GLU A 451 -34.11 7.19 9.13
C GLU A 451 -33.12 7.93 10.05
N THR A 452 -32.09 8.51 9.45
CA THR A 452 -31.03 9.25 10.15
C THR A 452 -31.37 10.73 10.22
N ALA A 453 -31.21 11.35 11.37
CA ALA A 453 -31.35 12.80 11.55
C ALA A 453 -30.06 13.53 11.13
N ALA A 454 -30.15 14.84 10.86
CA ALA A 454 -28.98 15.65 10.52
C ALA A 454 -27.92 15.73 11.66
N SER A 455 -28.35 15.51 12.90
CA SER A 455 -27.48 15.45 14.09
C SER A 455 -26.87 14.06 14.33
N ASP A 456 -27.27 13.04 13.56
CA ASP A 456 -26.71 11.70 13.71
C ASP A 456 -25.26 11.68 13.19
N PRO A 457 -24.39 10.84 13.77
CA PRO A 457 -23.02 10.72 13.30
C PRO A 457 -22.98 10.21 11.86
N THR A 458 -21.99 10.65 11.09
CA THR A 458 -21.84 10.24 9.69
C THR A 458 -20.38 10.18 9.27
N LEU A 459 -20.15 9.70 8.05
CA LEU A 459 -18.86 9.72 7.37
C LEU A 459 -18.91 10.70 6.21
N THR A 460 -17.85 11.48 6.03
CA THR A 460 -17.76 12.50 4.98
C THR A 460 -16.33 12.64 4.45
N TYR A 461 -16.11 13.58 3.54
CA TYR A 461 -14.81 13.90 2.95
C TYR A 461 -13.71 14.04 4.00
N ASN A 462 -12.56 13.45 3.69
CA ASN A 462 -11.35 13.59 4.48
C ASN A 462 -10.97 15.08 4.61
N SER A 463 -10.45 15.50 5.77
CA SER A 463 -10.01 16.89 6.00
C SER A 463 -8.86 17.32 5.09
N ILE A 464 -8.02 16.38 4.66
CA ILE A 464 -6.93 16.61 3.69
C ILE A 464 -7.43 16.87 2.25
N GLY A 465 -8.73 16.71 1.98
CA GLY A 465 -9.33 17.03 0.68
C GLY A 465 -8.97 16.07 -0.46
N ARG A 466 -8.44 14.87 -0.15
CA ARG A 466 -8.09 13.85 -1.15
C ARG A 466 -8.25 12.42 -0.65
N HIS A 467 -8.24 11.48 -1.58
CA HIS A 467 -8.16 10.05 -1.28
C HIS A 467 -6.86 9.71 -0.56
N VAL A 468 -6.96 8.93 0.51
CA VAL A 468 -5.80 8.45 1.27
C VAL A 468 -5.59 6.96 1.00
N SER A 469 -4.34 6.53 0.83
CA SER A 469 -3.99 5.12 0.64
C SER A 469 -2.64 4.83 1.32
N CYS A 470 -2.69 4.38 2.57
CA CYS A 470 -1.53 4.13 3.42
C CYS A 470 -1.85 3.05 4.48
N MET A 471 -0.87 2.76 5.34
CA MET A 471 -1.10 2.02 6.58
C MET A 471 -1.17 3.02 7.74
N VAL A 472 -2.08 2.77 8.68
CA VAL A 472 -2.27 3.57 9.90
C VAL A 472 -2.22 2.67 11.12
N HIS A 473 -1.96 3.23 12.29
CA HIS A 473 -2.07 2.49 13.54
C HIS A 473 -3.44 2.73 14.14
N THR A 474 -4.14 1.65 14.50
CA THR A 474 -5.41 1.71 15.21
C THR A 474 -5.30 0.96 16.52
N GLN A 475 -5.79 1.56 17.60
CA GLN A 475 -5.86 0.94 18.91
C GLN A 475 -7.28 0.43 19.18
N ILE A 476 -7.40 -0.77 19.75
CA ILE A 476 -8.67 -1.27 20.28
C ILE A 476 -8.95 -0.56 21.62
N VAL A 477 -10.03 0.23 21.68
CA VAL A 477 -10.38 1.06 22.85
C VAL A 477 -11.65 0.62 23.56
N SER A 478 -12.35 -0.39 23.02
CA SER A 478 -13.49 -1.05 23.67
C SER A 478 -13.46 -2.55 23.43
N ASN A 479 -13.79 -3.33 24.46
CA ASN A 479 -14.01 -4.78 24.36
C ASN A 479 -15.50 -5.18 24.43
N LEU A 480 -16.40 -4.23 24.12
CA LEU A 480 -17.85 -4.47 24.06
C LEU A 480 -18.23 -5.50 23.00
N SER A 481 -17.58 -5.44 21.84
CA SER A 481 -17.97 -6.16 20.63
C SER A 481 -17.41 -7.58 20.57
N PRO A 482 -18.18 -8.59 20.12
CA PRO A 482 -17.65 -9.93 19.92
C PRO A 482 -16.61 -9.97 18.78
N TRP A 483 -16.64 -9.01 17.86
CA TRP A 483 -15.66 -8.87 16.79
C TRP A 483 -14.22 -8.66 17.29
N PHE A 484 -14.02 -8.22 18.53
CA PHE A 484 -12.69 -8.05 19.14
C PHE A 484 -12.40 -9.06 20.26
N ALA A 485 -13.13 -10.18 20.33
CA ALA A 485 -13.00 -11.15 21.42
C ALA A 485 -11.62 -11.84 21.48
N ASN A 486 -10.91 -11.92 20.34
CA ASN A 486 -9.60 -12.58 20.23
C ASN A 486 -8.40 -11.65 20.47
N VAL A 487 -8.65 -10.35 20.69
CA VAL A 487 -7.62 -9.35 20.96
C VAL A 487 -7.85 -8.68 22.31
N LYS A 488 -6.84 -7.98 22.83
CA LYS A 488 -6.90 -7.30 24.12
C LYS A 488 -7.18 -5.81 23.96
N LEU A 489 -7.86 -5.27 24.97
CA LEU A 489 -8.09 -3.83 25.09
C LEU A 489 -6.74 -3.10 25.20
N GLY A 490 -6.47 -2.19 24.27
CA GLY A 490 -5.22 -1.46 24.14
C GLY A 490 -4.28 -1.99 23.06
N ASP A 491 -4.56 -3.15 22.45
CA ASP A 491 -3.75 -3.68 21.34
C ASP A 491 -3.76 -2.71 20.16
N ILE A 492 -2.58 -2.50 19.56
CA ILE A 492 -2.37 -1.60 18.43
C ILE A 492 -2.06 -2.44 17.19
N HIS A 493 -2.76 -2.14 16.10
CA HIS A 493 -2.61 -2.84 14.83
C HIS A 493 -2.33 -1.85 13.70
N THR A 494 -1.51 -2.25 12.75
CA THR A 494 -1.16 -1.53 11.54
C THR A 494 -2.12 -1.95 10.41
N ILE A 495 -3.08 -1.08 10.09
CA ILE A 495 -4.22 -1.39 9.22
C ILE A 495 -4.17 -0.57 7.94
N ALA A 496 -4.53 -1.21 6.82
CA ALA A 496 -4.65 -0.54 5.54
C ALA A 496 -5.87 0.40 5.51
N VAL A 497 -5.69 1.64 5.06
CA VAL A 497 -6.79 2.56 4.75
C VAL A 497 -6.77 2.95 3.28
N SER A 498 -7.94 3.14 2.70
CA SER A 498 -8.09 3.48 1.28
C SER A 498 -9.44 4.13 0.98
N HIS A 499 -9.60 5.42 1.31
CA HIS A 499 -10.88 6.13 1.16
C HIS A 499 -10.73 7.64 0.87
N GLY A 500 -11.71 8.23 0.19
CA GLY A 500 -11.88 9.69 0.06
C GLY A 500 -12.86 10.28 1.07
N GLU A 501 -13.82 9.47 1.56
CA GLU A 501 -14.91 9.87 2.45
C GLU A 501 -14.93 9.04 3.74
N GLY A 502 -13.81 9.02 4.47
CA GLY A 502 -13.67 8.21 5.69
C GLY A 502 -13.77 8.99 7.00
N ARG A 503 -14.03 10.30 6.95
CA ARG A 503 -13.97 11.15 8.14
C ARG A 503 -15.21 10.97 9.00
N PHE A 504 -15.06 10.43 10.19
CA PHE A 504 -16.12 10.38 11.20
C PHE A 504 -16.37 11.78 11.76
N VAL A 505 -17.63 12.20 11.72
CA VAL A 505 -18.09 13.48 12.27
C VAL A 505 -19.32 13.26 13.14
N ALA A 506 -19.32 13.90 14.30
CA ALA A 506 -20.39 13.85 15.28
C ALA A 506 -20.26 15.02 16.26
N ASP A 507 -21.38 15.44 16.86
CA ASP A 507 -21.35 16.44 17.93
C ASP A 507 -20.72 15.87 19.20
N ARG A 508 -20.14 16.74 20.03
CA ARG A 508 -19.49 16.36 21.30
C ARG A 508 -20.41 15.55 22.22
N ALA A 509 -21.70 15.87 22.26
CA ALA A 509 -22.69 15.14 23.06
C ALA A 509 -22.87 13.70 22.55
N VAL A 510 -22.89 13.51 21.22
CA VAL A 510 -22.97 12.18 20.59
C VAL A 510 -21.70 11.39 20.90
N VAL A 511 -20.52 11.98 20.72
CA VAL A 511 -19.24 11.32 21.03
C VAL A 511 -19.16 10.91 22.49
N THR A 512 -19.54 11.80 23.42
CA THR A 512 -19.59 11.51 24.85
C THR A 512 -20.52 10.34 25.15
N ASN A 513 -21.68 10.30 24.48
CA ASN A 513 -22.64 9.20 24.64
C ASN A 513 -22.10 7.87 24.10
N LEU A 514 -21.44 7.87 22.94
CA LEU A 514 -20.80 6.67 22.38
C LEU A 514 -19.68 6.15 23.28
N ALA A 515 -18.82 7.04 23.79
CA ALA A 515 -17.75 6.70 24.71
C ALA A 515 -18.29 6.09 26.00
N LYS A 516 -19.33 6.71 26.60
CA LYS A 516 -19.97 6.23 27.82
C LYS A 516 -20.53 4.80 27.69
N HIS A 517 -21.06 4.46 26.52
CA HIS A 517 -21.63 3.14 26.24
C HIS A 517 -20.64 2.17 25.57
N GLY A 518 -19.36 2.54 25.44
CA GLY A 518 -18.34 1.68 24.86
C GLY A 518 -18.47 1.42 23.37
N GLN A 519 -19.24 2.25 22.65
CA GLN A 519 -19.51 2.10 21.22
C GLN A 519 -18.40 2.64 20.32
N ILE A 520 -17.41 3.34 20.88
CA ILE A 520 -16.17 3.67 20.17
C ILE A 520 -15.27 2.45 20.25
N ALA A 521 -15.05 1.78 19.11
CA ALA A 521 -14.34 0.50 19.07
C ALA A 521 -12.83 0.68 18.90
N THR A 522 -12.46 1.58 17.99
CA THR A 522 -11.07 1.81 17.60
C THR A 522 -10.75 3.29 17.41
N GLN A 523 -9.52 3.70 17.77
CA GLN A 523 -8.99 5.03 17.52
C GLN A 523 -7.71 4.97 16.67
N TYR A 524 -7.52 5.95 15.77
CA TYR A 524 -6.23 6.21 15.13
C TYR A 524 -5.23 6.68 16.18
N VAL A 525 -4.02 6.10 16.17
CA VAL A 525 -2.95 6.45 17.12
C VAL A 525 -1.63 6.72 16.39
N ASP A 526 -0.78 7.53 17.01
CA ASP A 526 0.60 7.74 16.57
C ASP A 526 1.49 6.52 16.86
N LEU A 527 2.78 6.63 16.51
CA LEU A 527 3.79 5.59 16.74
C LEU A 527 4.08 5.29 18.23
N THR A 528 3.56 6.11 19.14
CA THR A 528 3.66 5.93 20.60
C THR A 528 2.38 5.34 21.20
N GLY A 529 1.34 5.13 20.38
CA GLY A 529 0.04 4.64 20.82
C GLY A 529 -0.87 5.72 21.41
N LYS A 530 -0.60 7.00 21.14
CA LYS A 530 -1.45 8.11 21.56
C LYS A 530 -2.46 8.46 20.45
N ALA A 531 -3.74 8.56 20.79
CA ALA A 531 -4.75 9.12 19.89
C ALA A 531 -4.35 10.51 19.40
N THR A 532 -4.42 10.74 18.08
CA THR A 532 -3.89 11.96 17.46
C THR A 532 -4.75 12.46 16.30
N ASN A 533 -4.73 13.79 16.09
CA ASN A 533 -5.31 14.46 14.93
C ASN A 533 -4.27 14.77 13.86
N ASP A 534 -3.02 14.35 14.06
CA ASP A 534 -1.96 14.51 13.07
C ASP A 534 -2.27 13.68 11.82
N ILE A 535 -2.31 14.34 10.67
CA ILE A 535 -2.68 13.76 9.37
C ILE A 535 -1.88 12.51 8.99
N PRO A 536 -0.56 12.39 9.28
CA PRO A 536 0.17 11.15 9.00
C PRO A 536 -0.38 9.90 9.70
N TYR A 537 -1.11 10.06 10.81
CA TYR A 537 -1.63 8.97 11.63
C TYR A 537 -3.16 8.89 11.63
N ASN A 538 -3.84 10.04 11.55
CA ASN A 538 -5.30 10.20 11.34
C ASN A 538 -5.55 10.87 9.99
N PRO A 539 -5.44 10.13 8.87
CA PRO A 539 -5.37 10.71 7.53
C PRO A 539 -6.71 11.26 7.00
N ASN A 540 -7.83 10.92 7.64
CA ASN A 540 -9.13 11.50 7.31
C ASN A 540 -9.54 12.67 8.21
N GLY A 541 -8.85 12.87 9.35
CA GLY A 541 -9.20 13.91 10.32
C GLY A 541 -10.50 13.63 11.07
N SER A 542 -10.77 12.36 11.39
CA SER A 542 -11.94 11.96 12.17
C SER A 542 -11.93 12.59 13.56
N VAL A 543 -13.08 13.05 14.05
CA VAL A 543 -13.21 13.66 15.39
C VAL A 543 -12.80 12.66 16.47
N GLU A 544 -12.07 13.14 17.48
CA GLU A 544 -11.47 12.31 18.54
C GLU A 544 -10.68 11.10 18.02
N ALA A 545 -10.12 11.19 16.80
CA ALA A 545 -9.43 10.10 16.14
C ALA A 545 -10.25 8.79 16.01
N ILE A 546 -11.58 8.86 16.00
CA ILE A 546 -12.45 7.67 15.92
C ILE A 546 -12.31 7.01 14.55
N GLU A 547 -11.99 5.71 14.53
CA GLU A 547 -11.82 4.92 13.31
C GLU A 547 -12.98 3.95 13.06
N GLY A 548 -13.56 3.41 14.14
CA GLY A 548 -14.64 2.43 14.07
C GLY A 548 -15.55 2.49 15.29
N ILE A 549 -16.83 2.17 15.06
CA ILE A 549 -17.90 2.20 16.07
C ILE A 549 -18.78 0.95 15.99
N THR A 550 -19.58 0.72 17.01
CA THR A 550 -20.51 -0.41 17.08
C THR A 550 -21.96 -0.01 17.33
N SER A 551 -22.88 -0.97 17.13
CA SER A 551 -24.22 -0.93 17.74
C SER A 551 -24.13 -0.94 19.27
N PRO A 552 -25.23 -0.60 20.00
CA PRO A 552 -25.21 -0.53 21.46
C PRO A 552 -24.92 -1.88 22.13
N ASP A 553 -25.29 -2.97 21.47
CA ASP A 553 -25.03 -4.35 21.88
C ASP A 553 -23.71 -4.92 21.33
N GLY A 554 -22.93 -4.14 20.59
CA GLY A 554 -21.66 -4.56 20.00
C GLY A 554 -21.73 -5.51 18.79
N ARG A 555 -22.89 -6.06 18.41
CA ARG A 555 -23.03 -7.11 17.36
C ARG A 555 -22.84 -6.59 15.93
N VAL A 556 -23.08 -5.30 15.70
CA VAL A 556 -22.76 -4.61 14.43
C VAL A 556 -21.47 -3.82 14.60
N LEU A 557 -20.48 -4.06 13.73
CA LEU A 557 -19.23 -3.30 13.68
C LEU A 557 -19.09 -2.56 12.35
N GLY A 558 -18.89 -1.25 12.42
CA GLY A 558 -18.51 -0.40 11.29
C GLY A 558 -17.12 0.18 11.48
N LYS A 559 -16.23 0.03 10.50
CA LYS A 559 -14.87 0.57 10.57
C LYS A 559 -14.30 0.97 9.20
N MET A 560 -13.37 1.92 9.15
CA MET A 560 -12.78 2.41 7.88
C MET A 560 -11.54 1.63 7.41
N GLY A 561 -10.72 1.18 8.35
CA GLY A 561 -9.52 0.39 8.10
C GLY A 561 -9.87 -1.03 7.67
N HIS A 562 -9.20 -1.48 6.61
CA HIS A 562 -9.40 -2.76 5.96
C HIS A 562 -8.64 -3.89 6.66
N SER A 563 -9.28 -4.51 7.64
CA SER A 563 -8.75 -5.68 8.36
C SER A 563 -8.65 -6.92 7.46
N GLU A 564 -9.37 -6.96 6.34
CA GLU A 564 -9.32 -8.05 5.35
C GLU A 564 -8.10 -7.98 4.42
N ARG A 565 -7.46 -6.81 4.29
CA ARG A 565 -6.35 -6.58 3.35
C ARG A 565 -5.00 -7.00 3.94
N ILE A 566 -4.94 -8.23 4.43
CA ILE A 566 -3.78 -8.82 5.09
C ILE A 566 -3.49 -10.22 4.54
N GLY A 567 -2.26 -10.70 4.74
CA GLY A 567 -1.88 -12.05 4.41
C GLY A 567 -0.37 -12.27 4.50
N PRO A 568 0.09 -13.52 4.33
CA PRO A 568 1.51 -13.81 4.31
C PRO A 568 2.22 -13.00 3.23
N ASN A 569 3.35 -12.37 3.57
CA ASN A 569 4.14 -11.55 2.67
C ASN A 569 3.41 -10.32 2.08
N VAL A 570 2.35 -9.82 2.71
CA VAL A 570 1.66 -8.59 2.31
C VAL A 570 2.21 -7.40 3.11
N ALA A 571 2.50 -6.30 2.43
CA ALA A 571 3.07 -5.08 3.00
C ALA A 571 4.31 -5.35 3.88
N LYS A 572 5.25 -6.18 3.39
CA LYS A 572 6.48 -6.60 4.11
C LYS A 572 7.35 -5.43 4.55
N ASN A 573 7.32 -4.33 3.79
CA ASN A 573 8.08 -3.12 4.10
C ASN A 573 7.43 -2.23 5.15
N ILE A 574 6.26 -2.58 5.67
CA ILE A 574 5.63 -1.86 6.78
C ILE A 574 5.63 -2.75 8.03
N PRO A 575 6.32 -2.34 9.11
CA PRO A 575 6.33 -3.09 10.36
C PRO A 575 4.97 -3.01 11.09
N GLY A 576 4.80 -3.85 12.11
CA GLY A 576 3.61 -3.86 12.98
C GLY A 576 2.68 -5.05 12.72
N GLU A 577 1.92 -5.40 13.76
CA GLU A 577 0.88 -6.44 13.73
C GLU A 577 -0.29 -5.95 12.88
N LYS A 578 -0.75 -6.74 11.91
CA LYS A 578 -1.77 -6.35 10.93
C LYS A 578 -3.10 -7.05 11.17
N ASP A 579 -3.11 -8.15 11.92
CA ASP A 579 -4.29 -8.98 12.11
C ASP A 579 -5.05 -8.63 13.39
N GLN A 580 -6.22 -8.02 13.23
CA GLN A 580 -7.14 -7.73 14.34
C GLN A 580 -7.98 -8.95 14.74
N GLN A 581 -7.85 -10.08 14.02
CA GLN A 581 -8.57 -11.33 14.24
C GLN A 581 -10.10 -11.19 14.25
N ILE A 582 -10.63 -10.15 13.60
CA ILE A 582 -12.08 -9.86 13.64
C ILE A 582 -12.90 -10.93 12.95
N PHE A 583 -12.36 -11.56 11.89
CA PHE A 583 -13.06 -12.60 11.15
C PHE A 583 -13.12 -13.89 11.96
N GLU A 584 -12.00 -14.28 12.57
CA GLU A 584 -11.89 -15.42 13.47
C GLU A 584 -12.78 -15.23 14.71
N ALA A 585 -12.81 -14.04 15.30
CA ALA A 585 -13.66 -13.73 16.46
C ALA A 585 -15.16 -13.74 16.09
N GLY A 586 -15.52 -13.17 14.94
CA GLY A 586 -16.91 -13.17 14.46
C GLY A 586 -17.43 -14.56 14.10
N VAL A 587 -16.57 -15.45 13.58
CA VAL A 587 -16.92 -16.86 13.35
C VAL A 587 -17.08 -17.60 14.67
N ALA A 588 -16.11 -17.49 15.58
CA ALA A 588 -16.10 -18.18 16.88
C ALA A 588 -17.25 -17.75 17.82
N TYR A 589 -17.90 -16.61 17.53
CA TYR A 589 -19.10 -16.19 18.23
C TYR A 589 -20.25 -17.22 18.09
N PHE A 590 -20.28 -18.00 17.02
CA PHE A 590 -21.31 -19.03 16.78
C PHE A 590 -20.88 -20.44 17.25
N GLY A 591 -19.88 -20.49 18.13
CA GLY A 591 -19.12 -21.70 18.47
C GLY A 591 -18.22 -22.13 17.32
#